data_AF-A0A941N1I1-F1
#
_entry.id   AF-A0A941N1I1-F1
#
_cell.length_a   1.000
_cell.length_b   1.000
_cell.length_c   1.000
_cell.angle_alpha   90.00
_cell.angle_beta   90.00
_cell.angle_gamma   90.00
#
_symmetry.space_group_name_H-M   'P 1'
#
loop_
_entity.id
_entity.type
_entity.pdbx_description
1 polymer ?
#
loop_
_entity_poly.entity_id
_entity_poly.type
_entity_poly.pdbx_seq_one_letter_code
_entity_poly.pdbx_strand_id
1 'polypeptide(L)'
;MKRVLLPLLAMVALGAQVASATTLQDIIDDGNSVVFGDKTFSNFVYSRSTIENGLAGTASAPTASEITVTFSNTGPDYYVTFSGFSLTADAFLPGDSAEANMAISFNVTAGPGFKIASVDQSVTGSWTANRGHAYSEETVTGVGTMTTNAGTSSTMNVTPPLKTLHISKDVNVLAEYNGGDSTAHISVVQQSFHQVVDNAPEINANLLVSAVSLLLGSVAVLFGRKKFAVNAA
;
A
#
# COMPACT_ATOMS: atom_id res chain seq x y z
N MET A 1 42.67 15.14 30.39
CA MET A 1 42.12 13.90 29.78
C MET A 1 40.79 14.24 29.10
N LYS A 2 40.73 14.23 27.76
CA LYS A 2 39.51 14.53 26.99
C LYS A 2 38.63 13.28 26.96
N ARG A 3 37.43 13.36 27.54
CA ARG A 3 36.41 12.30 27.43
C ARG A 3 35.67 12.50 26.11
N VAL A 4 35.91 11.60 25.16
CA VAL A 4 35.14 11.49 23.92
C VAL A 4 33.84 10.76 24.27
N LEU A 5 32.70 11.45 24.20
CA LEU A 5 31.38 10.85 24.32
C LEU A 5 31.03 10.24 22.96
N LEU A 6 30.98 8.90 22.84
CA LEU A 6 30.37 8.23 21.70
C LEU A 6 28.84 8.34 21.83
N PRO A 7 28.10 8.84 20.83
CA PRO A 7 26.66 8.68 20.81
C PRO A 7 26.34 7.20 20.55
N LEU A 8 25.68 6.57 21.52
CA LEU A 8 25.11 5.24 21.38
C LEU A 8 23.90 5.35 20.43
N LEU A 9 24.07 4.93 19.17
CA LEU A 9 22.94 4.74 18.25
C LEU A 9 22.08 3.59 18.78
N ALA A 10 20.92 3.91 19.33
CA ALA A 10 19.90 2.90 19.63
C ALA A 10 19.32 2.41 18.30
N MET A 11 19.79 1.25 17.81
CA MET A 11 19.08 0.52 16.76
C MET A 11 17.76 0.02 17.35
N VAL A 12 16.65 0.65 16.95
CA VAL A 12 15.31 0.11 17.20
C VAL A 12 15.14 -1.08 16.26
N ALA A 13 15.29 -2.30 16.79
CA ALA A 13 14.93 -3.51 16.09
C ALA A 13 13.40 -3.53 15.90
N LEU A 14 12.92 -3.13 14.72
CA LEU A 14 11.53 -3.31 14.30
C LEU A 14 11.28 -4.80 14.07
N GLY A 15 10.85 -5.51 15.12
CA GLY A 15 10.37 -6.88 14.99
C GLY A 15 9.10 -6.95 14.13
N ALA A 16 8.82 -8.13 13.56
CA ALA A 16 7.58 -8.36 12.84
C ALA A 16 6.37 -8.19 13.77
N GLN A 17 5.39 -7.41 13.34
CA GLN A 17 4.13 -7.17 14.03
C GLN A 17 2.98 -7.66 13.16
N VAL A 18 1.92 -8.13 13.81
CA VAL A 18 0.68 -8.55 13.15
C VAL A 18 -0.46 -7.94 13.95
N ALA A 19 -1.36 -7.21 13.28
CA ALA A 19 -2.59 -6.73 13.89
C ALA A 19 -3.59 -7.87 14.09
N SER A 20 -4.52 -7.72 15.04
CA SER A 20 -5.66 -8.62 15.13
C SER A 20 -6.44 -8.62 13.81
N ALA A 21 -6.77 -9.81 13.32
CA ALA A 21 -7.61 -9.98 12.15
C ALA A 21 -9.01 -9.37 12.39
N THR A 22 -9.54 -8.68 11.38
CA THR A 22 -10.87 -8.05 11.39
C THR A 22 -11.56 -8.31 10.05
N THR A 23 -12.88 -8.17 9.95
CA THR A 23 -13.55 -8.32 8.66
C THR A 23 -13.44 -7.04 7.83
N LEU A 24 -13.53 -7.15 6.51
CA LEU A 24 -13.60 -5.98 5.64
C LEU A 24 -14.85 -5.14 5.94
N GLN A 25 -15.95 -5.78 6.33
CA GLN A 25 -17.17 -5.09 6.76
C GLN A 25 -16.92 -4.23 8.01
N ASP A 26 -16.26 -4.77 9.03
CA ASP A 26 -15.95 -4.01 10.25
C ASP A 26 -15.06 -2.80 9.94
N ILE A 27 -14.07 -2.95 9.06
CA ILE A 27 -13.23 -1.81 8.62
C ILE A 27 -14.07 -0.71 7.96
N ILE A 28 -15.00 -1.10 7.07
CA ILE A 28 -15.88 -0.17 6.37
C ILE A 28 -16.81 0.56 7.36
N ASP A 29 -17.34 -0.16 8.34
CA ASP A 29 -18.29 0.36 9.33
C ASP A 29 -17.61 1.23 10.40
N ASP A 30 -16.39 0.89 10.82
CA ASP A 30 -15.61 1.58 11.87
C ASP A 30 -14.86 2.82 11.35
N GLY A 31 -15.50 3.58 10.46
CA GLY A 31 -14.97 4.85 9.95
C GLY A 31 -14.00 4.70 8.78
N ASN A 32 -13.93 3.51 8.18
CA ASN A 32 -13.27 3.27 6.91
C ASN A 32 -11.76 3.60 6.90
N SER A 33 -11.10 3.38 8.04
CA SER A 33 -9.67 3.67 8.21
C SER A 33 -9.03 2.79 9.27
N VAL A 34 -7.82 2.29 8.98
CA VAL A 34 -6.99 1.51 9.88
C VAL A 34 -5.59 2.10 9.91
N VAL A 35 -5.05 2.33 11.11
CA VAL A 35 -3.65 2.71 11.29
C VAL A 35 -2.88 1.49 11.78
N PHE A 36 -1.80 1.15 11.07
CA PHE A 36 -0.94 0.03 11.43
C PHE A 36 0.53 0.41 11.20
N GLY A 37 1.33 0.40 12.28
CA GLY A 37 2.68 0.93 12.29
C GLY A 37 2.72 2.38 11.81
N ASP A 38 3.49 2.66 10.76
CA ASP A 38 3.55 3.97 10.12
C ASP A 38 2.57 4.14 8.95
N LYS A 39 1.71 3.17 8.65
CA LYS A 39 0.74 3.23 7.55
C LYS A 39 -0.64 3.62 8.03
N THR A 40 -1.33 4.38 7.20
CA THR A 40 -2.79 4.56 7.30
C THR A 40 -3.42 3.98 6.04
N PHE A 41 -4.32 3.02 6.22
CA PHE A 41 -5.17 2.46 5.18
C PHE A 41 -6.55 3.08 5.32
N SER A 42 -7.15 3.60 4.27
CA SER A 42 -8.43 4.33 4.39
C SER A 42 -9.26 4.27 3.12
N ASN A 43 -10.52 4.69 3.20
CA ASN A 43 -11.44 4.76 2.06
C ASN A 43 -11.62 3.41 1.34
N PHE A 44 -11.74 2.33 2.11
CA PHE A 44 -12.16 1.03 1.61
C PHE A 44 -13.52 1.13 0.95
N VAL A 45 -13.62 0.59 -0.26
CA VAL A 45 -14.86 0.37 -0.99
C VAL A 45 -14.84 -1.06 -1.48
N TYR A 46 -15.98 -1.71 -1.37
CA TYR A 46 -16.16 -3.10 -1.74
C TYR A 46 -17.37 -3.26 -2.67
N SER A 47 -17.19 -4.05 -3.72
CA SER A 47 -18.30 -4.51 -4.56
C SER A 47 -18.05 -5.95 -5.01
N ARG A 48 -19.13 -6.63 -5.40
CA ARG A 48 -19.07 -8.00 -5.90
C ARG A 48 -20.13 -8.22 -6.96
N SER A 49 -19.88 -9.18 -7.85
CA SER A 49 -20.85 -9.64 -8.82
C SER A 49 -20.64 -11.11 -9.14
N THR A 50 -21.71 -11.78 -9.52
CA THR A 50 -21.67 -13.13 -10.07
C THR A 50 -22.50 -13.18 -11.35
N ILE A 51 -22.07 -14.00 -12.30
CA ILE A 51 -22.77 -14.30 -13.55
C ILE A 51 -22.77 -15.81 -13.70
N GLU A 52 -23.94 -16.38 -13.91
CA GLU A 52 -24.13 -17.81 -14.09
C GLU A 52 -24.93 -18.05 -15.37
N ASN A 53 -24.47 -18.98 -16.20
CA ASN A 53 -25.16 -19.43 -17.39
C ASN A 53 -25.10 -20.95 -17.49
N GLY A 54 -26.16 -21.53 -18.05
CA GLY A 54 -26.33 -22.97 -18.11
C GLY A 54 -27.03 -23.56 -16.89
N LEU A 55 -27.10 -24.89 -16.84
CA LEU A 55 -27.86 -25.63 -15.81
C LEU A 55 -27.00 -26.04 -14.62
N ALA A 56 -25.69 -26.13 -14.79
CA ALA A 56 -24.75 -26.50 -13.74
C ALA A 56 -23.55 -25.54 -13.63
N GLY A 57 -23.66 -24.32 -14.20
CA GLY A 57 -22.74 -23.23 -13.91
C GLY A 57 -23.02 -22.64 -12.52
N THR A 58 -22.00 -22.53 -11.67
CA THR A 58 -22.15 -21.94 -10.32
C THR A 58 -21.03 -20.96 -10.02
N ALA A 59 -21.38 -19.78 -9.49
CA ALA A 59 -20.46 -18.72 -9.13
C ALA A 59 -20.71 -18.24 -7.69
N SER A 60 -19.64 -18.01 -6.94
CA SER A 60 -19.72 -17.43 -5.59
C SER A 60 -18.73 -16.30 -5.44
N ALA A 61 -19.23 -15.13 -5.02
CA ALA A 61 -18.42 -14.01 -4.59
C ALA A 61 -18.72 -13.70 -3.12
N PRO A 62 -17.71 -13.59 -2.24
CA PRO A 62 -17.91 -13.37 -0.81
C PRO A 62 -18.59 -12.03 -0.54
N THR A 63 -19.18 -11.84 0.64
CA THR A 63 -19.56 -10.54 1.20
C THR A 63 -18.35 -9.90 1.88
N ALA A 64 -18.39 -8.59 2.15
CA ALA A 64 -17.35 -7.94 2.94
C ALA A 64 -17.20 -8.55 4.34
N SER A 65 -18.27 -9.08 4.95
CA SER A 65 -18.23 -9.75 6.25
C SER A 65 -17.54 -11.11 6.23
N GLU A 66 -17.40 -11.73 5.06
CA GLU A 66 -16.70 -13.02 4.87
C GLU A 66 -15.21 -12.83 4.57
N ILE A 67 -14.77 -11.60 4.27
CA ILE A 67 -13.37 -11.30 3.97
C ILE A 67 -12.68 -10.87 5.26
N THR A 68 -11.72 -11.68 5.71
CA THR A 68 -10.81 -11.33 6.80
C THR A 68 -9.63 -10.51 6.26
N VAL A 69 -9.41 -9.34 6.85
CA VAL A 69 -8.29 -8.45 6.57
C VAL A 69 -7.29 -8.53 7.71
N THR A 70 -6.02 -8.78 7.38
CA THR A 70 -4.91 -8.79 8.35
C THR A 70 -3.83 -7.83 7.89
N PHE A 71 -3.30 -7.04 8.82
CA PHE A 71 -2.16 -6.16 8.60
C PHE A 71 -0.93 -6.75 9.30
N SER A 72 0.21 -6.76 8.63
CA SER A 72 1.47 -7.19 9.23
C SER A 72 2.66 -6.41 8.66
N ASN A 73 3.83 -6.53 9.28
CA ASN A 73 5.06 -6.00 8.72
C ASN A 73 6.23 -6.98 8.91
N THR A 74 7.18 -6.93 7.98
CA THR A 74 8.48 -7.61 8.10
C THR A 74 9.57 -6.59 7.78
N GLY A 75 10.23 -6.07 8.82
CA GLY A 75 11.16 -4.96 8.65
C GLY A 75 10.45 -3.69 8.15
N PRO A 76 10.88 -3.08 7.04
CA PRO A 76 10.27 -1.87 6.48
C PRO A 76 9.02 -2.15 5.62
N ASP A 77 8.73 -3.41 5.32
CA ASP A 77 7.68 -3.80 4.39
C ASP A 77 6.38 -4.07 5.14
N TYR A 78 5.29 -3.45 4.66
CA TYR A 78 3.96 -3.57 5.23
C TYR A 78 3.07 -4.43 4.35
N TYR A 79 2.29 -5.32 4.94
CA TYR A 79 1.42 -6.25 4.24
C TYR A 79 -0.04 -6.02 4.60
N VAL A 80 -0.90 -6.16 3.60
CA VAL A 80 -2.36 -6.31 3.76
C VAL A 80 -2.75 -7.63 3.13
N THR A 81 -3.37 -8.49 3.91
CA THR A 81 -3.83 -9.81 3.46
C THR A 81 -5.35 -9.88 3.54
N PHE A 82 -6.00 -10.07 2.40
CA PHE A 82 -7.42 -10.41 2.28
C PHE A 82 -7.53 -11.93 2.18
N SER A 83 -8.23 -12.55 3.11
CA SER A 83 -8.32 -14.01 3.25
C SER A 83 -9.64 -14.43 3.91
N GLY A 84 -9.82 -15.72 4.21
CA GLY A 84 -11.03 -16.23 4.88
C GLY A 84 -12.26 -16.31 3.98
N PHE A 85 -12.13 -15.96 2.71
CA PHE A 85 -13.19 -15.98 1.71
C PHE A 85 -13.00 -17.10 0.68
N SER A 86 -14.04 -17.35 -0.12
CA SER A 86 -13.98 -18.23 -1.28
C SER A 86 -14.64 -17.54 -2.48
N LEU A 87 -13.82 -17.15 -3.46
CA LEU A 87 -14.28 -16.65 -4.75
C LEU A 87 -14.19 -17.81 -5.75
N THR A 88 -15.32 -18.29 -6.27
CA THR A 88 -15.36 -19.52 -7.09
C THR A 88 -16.22 -19.37 -8.34
N ALA A 89 -15.84 -20.09 -9.38
CA ALA A 89 -16.64 -20.31 -10.58
C ALA A 89 -16.45 -21.76 -11.04
N ASP A 90 -17.55 -22.43 -11.37
CA ASP A 90 -17.56 -23.81 -11.84
C ASP A 90 -18.49 -23.97 -13.05
N ALA A 91 -18.10 -24.81 -14.01
CA ALA A 91 -18.88 -25.14 -15.20
C ALA A 91 -18.67 -26.62 -15.57
N PHE A 92 -19.75 -27.41 -15.59
CA PHE A 92 -19.66 -28.87 -15.68
C PHE A 92 -20.37 -29.47 -16.91
N LEU A 93 -21.30 -28.75 -17.52
CA LEU A 93 -22.07 -29.23 -18.68
C LEU A 93 -21.82 -28.39 -19.93
N PRO A 94 -22.01 -28.95 -21.14
CA PRO A 94 -21.97 -28.19 -22.38
C PRO A 94 -22.87 -26.96 -22.35
N GLY A 95 -22.26 -25.78 -22.58
CA GLY A 95 -22.94 -24.49 -22.55
C GLY A 95 -22.95 -23.79 -21.19
N ASP A 96 -22.41 -24.42 -20.14
CA ASP A 96 -22.23 -23.78 -18.84
C ASP A 96 -21.09 -22.77 -18.88
N SER A 97 -21.30 -21.64 -18.21
CA SER A 97 -20.24 -20.68 -17.86
C SER A 97 -20.58 -20.00 -16.54
N ALA A 98 -19.58 -19.76 -15.71
CA ALA A 98 -19.72 -19.06 -14.45
C ALA A 98 -18.59 -18.03 -14.31
N GLU A 99 -18.92 -16.87 -13.75
CA GLU A 99 -17.96 -15.81 -13.43
C GLU A 99 -18.30 -15.23 -12.06
N ALA A 100 -17.28 -15.03 -11.23
CA ALA A 100 -17.40 -14.29 -10.00
C ALA A 100 -16.30 -13.22 -9.94
N ASN A 101 -16.70 -12.02 -9.56
CA ASN A 101 -15.80 -10.89 -9.36
C ASN A 101 -16.01 -10.29 -7.97
N MET A 102 -14.92 -9.89 -7.33
CA MET A 102 -14.94 -8.93 -6.25
C MET A 102 -13.95 -7.79 -6.52
N ALA A 103 -14.37 -6.57 -6.23
CA ALA A 103 -13.52 -5.40 -6.31
C ALA A 103 -13.32 -4.77 -4.93
N ILE A 104 -12.07 -4.42 -4.62
CA ILE A 104 -11.66 -3.76 -3.39
C ILE A 104 -10.82 -2.55 -3.77
N SER A 105 -11.21 -1.35 -3.36
CA SER A 105 -10.37 -0.15 -3.50
C SER A 105 -10.10 0.49 -2.16
N PHE A 106 -8.90 1.03 -1.96
CA PHE A 106 -8.52 1.74 -0.74
C PHE A 106 -7.30 2.65 -0.99
N ASN A 107 -7.04 3.53 -0.03
CA ASN A 107 -5.85 4.36 0.01
C ASN A 107 -4.86 3.78 1.00
N VAL A 108 -3.58 3.90 0.69
CA VAL A 108 -2.49 3.67 1.65
C VAL A 108 -1.61 4.90 1.71
N THR A 109 -1.38 5.42 2.91
CA THR A 109 -0.53 6.58 3.17
C THR A 109 0.63 6.20 4.07
N ALA A 110 1.85 6.53 3.65
CA ALA A 110 3.05 6.35 4.46
C ALA A 110 3.19 7.45 5.53
N GLY A 111 3.65 7.08 6.71
CA GLY A 111 3.90 7.99 7.84
C GLY A 111 5.06 8.94 7.59
N PRO A 112 5.23 9.99 8.41
CA PRO A 112 6.23 11.05 8.22
C PRO A 112 7.64 10.50 7.93
N GLY A 113 8.35 11.12 6.98
CA GLY A 113 9.70 10.71 6.61
C GLY A 113 9.79 9.48 5.70
N PHE A 114 8.66 8.92 5.25
CA PHE A 114 8.64 7.79 4.31
C PHE A 114 7.74 8.02 3.09
N LYS A 115 8.07 7.34 1.99
CA LYS A 115 7.29 7.24 0.74
C LYS A 115 7.25 5.79 0.28
N ILE A 116 6.21 5.42 -0.47
CA ILE A 116 6.03 4.08 -1.05
C ILE A 116 6.71 4.04 -2.41
N ALA A 117 7.62 3.08 -2.60
CA ALA A 117 8.45 2.95 -3.80
C ALA A 117 8.10 1.72 -4.66
N SER A 118 7.47 0.70 -4.08
CA SER A 118 6.90 -0.41 -4.84
C SER A 118 5.74 -1.07 -4.10
N VAL A 119 4.95 -1.80 -4.88
CA VAL A 119 3.81 -2.59 -4.44
C VAL A 119 3.95 -3.98 -5.02
N ASP A 120 3.91 -5.01 -4.18
CA ASP A 120 3.84 -6.39 -4.65
C ASP A 120 2.45 -6.96 -4.37
N GLN A 121 1.99 -7.84 -5.23
CA GLN A 121 0.77 -8.61 -5.06
C GLN A 121 1.06 -10.09 -5.24
N SER A 122 0.45 -10.93 -4.42
CA SER A 122 0.37 -12.37 -4.63
C SER A 122 -1.07 -12.86 -4.49
N VAL A 123 -1.42 -13.87 -5.28
CA VAL A 123 -2.77 -14.45 -5.31
C VAL A 123 -2.66 -15.95 -5.07
N THR A 124 -3.39 -16.44 -4.07
CA THR A 124 -3.54 -17.89 -3.84
C THR A 124 -4.87 -18.35 -4.43
N GLY A 125 -4.79 -19.37 -5.28
CA GLY A 125 -5.92 -19.96 -5.96
C GLY A 125 -5.45 -20.92 -7.04
N SER A 126 -6.39 -21.45 -7.80
CA SER A 126 -6.09 -22.22 -9.01
C SER A 126 -7.27 -22.22 -9.97
N TRP A 127 -7.02 -22.71 -11.18
CA TRP A 127 -8.07 -22.98 -12.15
C TRP A 127 -7.69 -24.19 -12.99
N THR A 128 -8.67 -24.83 -13.62
CA THR A 128 -8.42 -25.84 -14.64
C THR A 128 -8.26 -25.18 -16.01
N ALA A 129 -7.24 -25.59 -16.77
CA ALA A 129 -6.82 -24.93 -18.00
C ALA A 129 -7.85 -24.97 -19.15
N ASN A 130 -9.02 -25.56 -18.95
CA ASN A 130 -9.99 -25.85 -19.99
C ASN A 130 -10.88 -24.65 -20.37
N ARG A 131 -10.33 -23.42 -20.32
CA ARG A 131 -10.98 -22.08 -20.38
C ARG A 131 -11.35 -21.44 -19.04
N GLY A 132 -10.94 -22.03 -17.93
CA GLY A 132 -10.96 -21.32 -16.65
C GLY A 132 -9.87 -20.24 -16.59
N HIS A 133 -10.07 -19.23 -15.76
CA HIS A 133 -9.01 -18.34 -15.30
C HIS A 133 -9.29 -17.81 -13.89
N ALA A 134 -8.22 -17.45 -13.19
CA ALA A 134 -8.28 -16.84 -11.86
C ALA A 134 -7.13 -15.83 -11.75
N TYR A 135 -7.47 -14.55 -11.57
CA TYR A 135 -6.47 -13.48 -11.46
C TYR A 135 -6.95 -12.32 -10.57
N SER A 136 -6.01 -11.46 -10.19
CA SER A 136 -6.26 -10.14 -9.58
C SER A 136 -5.60 -9.07 -10.45
N GLU A 137 -6.39 -8.13 -10.95
CA GLU A 137 -5.91 -6.91 -11.58
C GLU A 137 -5.86 -5.80 -10.54
N GLU A 138 -4.68 -5.21 -10.35
CA GLU A 138 -4.47 -4.09 -9.45
C GLU A 138 -4.10 -2.84 -10.25
N THR A 139 -4.84 -1.76 -10.05
CA THR A 139 -4.54 -0.43 -10.55
C THR A 139 -4.13 0.49 -9.42
N VAL A 140 -2.96 1.11 -9.56
CA VAL A 140 -2.48 2.19 -8.71
C VAL A 140 -2.62 3.50 -9.46
N THR A 141 -3.54 4.35 -9.02
CA THR A 141 -3.89 5.59 -9.74
C THR A 141 -2.66 6.48 -9.92
N GLY A 142 -2.41 6.87 -11.18
CA GLY A 142 -1.26 7.71 -11.54
C GLY A 142 0.08 6.96 -11.63
N VAL A 143 0.09 5.64 -11.43
CA VAL A 143 1.28 4.79 -11.58
C VAL A 143 1.09 3.77 -12.70
N GLY A 144 0.06 2.91 -12.63
CA GLY A 144 -0.19 1.89 -13.64
C GLY A 144 -1.11 0.76 -13.16
N THR A 145 -1.13 -0.33 -13.94
CA THR A 145 -1.92 -1.54 -13.68
C THR A 145 -1.03 -2.77 -13.74
N MET A 146 -1.25 -3.75 -12.87
CA MET A 146 -0.61 -5.06 -12.91
C MET A 146 -1.64 -6.18 -12.77
N THR A 147 -1.41 -7.29 -13.45
CA THR A 147 -2.27 -8.49 -13.37
C THR A 147 -1.48 -9.63 -12.77
N THR A 148 -2.02 -10.26 -11.73
CA THR A 148 -1.41 -11.40 -11.04
C THR A 148 -2.31 -12.61 -11.17
N ASN A 149 -1.83 -13.65 -11.84
CA ASN A 149 -2.56 -14.92 -11.96
C ASN A 149 -2.51 -15.67 -10.63
N ALA A 150 -3.52 -16.50 -10.37
CA ALA A 150 -3.53 -17.34 -9.17
C ALA A 150 -2.30 -18.26 -9.13
N GLY A 151 -1.70 -18.40 -7.94
CA GLY A 151 -0.45 -19.12 -7.73
C GLY A 151 0.82 -18.35 -8.11
N THR A 152 0.71 -17.06 -8.44
CA THR A 152 1.86 -16.22 -8.83
C THR A 152 1.94 -14.93 -8.01
N SER A 153 3.01 -14.16 -8.24
CA SER A 153 3.19 -12.81 -7.71
C SER A 153 3.58 -11.83 -8.80
N SER A 154 3.33 -10.55 -8.56
CA SER A 154 3.70 -9.45 -9.44
C SER A 154 4.14 -8.23 -8.63
N THR A 155 4.98 -7.40 -9.23
CA THR A 155 5.53 -6.20 -8.60
C THR A 155 5.32 -5.00 -9.51
N MET A 156 4.87 -3.89 -8.93
CA MET A 156 4.79 -2.59 -9.57
C MET A 156 5.74 -1.60 -8.88
N ASN A 157 6.60 -0.96 -9.66
CA ASN A 157 7.45 0.12 -9.16
C ASN A 157 6.69 1.45 -9.19
N VAL A 158 6.81 2.23 -8.12
CA VAL A 158 6.24 3.58 -7.98
C VAL A 158 7.37 4.59 -8.17
N THR A 159 7.52 5.10 -9.40
CA THR A 159 8.58 6.06 -9.75
C THR A 159 7.97 7.37 -10.26
N PRO A 160 8.14 8.52 -9.56
CA PRO A 160 8.83 8.67 -8.27
C PRO A 160 8.04 8.06 -7.09
N PRO A 161 8.68 7.71 -5.96
CA PRO A 161 7.98 7.22 -4.77
C PRO A 161 6.93 8.21 -4.27
N LEU A 162 5.76 7.70 -3.89
CA LEU A 162 4.59 8.51 -3.51
C LEU A 162 4.24 8.39 -2.04
N LYS A 163 3.67 9.47 -1.48
CA LYS A 163 3.23 9.49 -0.09
C LYS A 163 1.96 8.69 0.16
N THR A 164 1.04 8.78 -0.79
CA THR A 164 -0.26 8.13 -0.78
C THR A 164 -0.46 7.43 -2.11
N LEU A 165 -0.94 6.20 -2.08
CA LEU A 165 -1.41 5.47 -3.25
C LEU A 165 -2.92 5.26 -3.15
N HIS A 166 -3.60 5.34 -4.28
CA HIS A 166 -4.99 4.93 -4.45
C HIS A 166 -4.98 3.61 -5.22
N ILE A 167 -5.34 2.54 -4.52
CA ILE A 167 -5.31 1.16 -5.01
C ILE A 167 -6.74 0.75 -5.36
N SER A 168 -6.92 0.17 -6.54
CA SER A 168 -8.14 -0.54 -6.93
C SER A 168 -7.75 -1.94 -7.36
N LYS A 169 -8.40 -2.96 -6.81
CA LYS A 169 -8.22 -4.36 -7.15
C LYS A 169 -9.53 -4.90 -7.72
N ASP A 170 -9.44 -5.64 -8.81
CA ASP A 170 -10.52 -6.45 -9.39
C ASP A 170 -10.03 -7.91 -9.40
N VAL A 171 -10.71 -8.76 -8.64
CA VAL A 171 -10.34 -10.16 -8.43
C VAL A 171 -11.39 -11.01 -9.12
N ASN A 172 -10.99 -11.67 -10.20
CA ASN A 172 -11.89 -12.36 -11.10
C ASN A 172 -11.57 -13.85 -11.17
N VAL A 173 -12.64 -14.65 -11.17
CA VAL A 173 -12.59 -16.06 -11.54
C VAL A 173 -13.66 -16.34 -12.59
N LEU A 174 -13.29 -17.14 -13.58
CA LEU A 174 -14.19 -17.60 -14.62
C LEU A 174 -13.96 -19.09 -14.87
N ALA A 175 -15.05 -19.80 -15.11
CA ALA A 175 -15.07 -21.17 -15.60
C ALA A 175 -16.01 -21.25 -16.82
N GLU A 176 -15.55 -21.88 -17.89
CA GLU A 176 -16.35 -22.14 -19.09
C GLU A 176 -16.17 -23.60 -19.47
N TYR A 177 -17.28 -24.31 -19.71
CA TYR A 177 -17.19 -25.68 -20.18
C TYR A 177 -16.58 -25.74 -21.59
N ASN A 178 -15.50 -26.52 -21.75
CA ASN A 178 -14.86 -26.75 -23.04
C ASN A 178 -14.42 -28.20 -23.22
N GLY A 179 -15.36 -29.13 -23.27
CA GLY A 179 -15.06 -30.55 -23.43
C GLY A 179 -14.55 -31.23 -22.15
N GLY A 180 -14.83 -30.64 -20.99
CA GLY A 180 -14.51 -31.17 -19.67
C GLY A 180 -14.76 -30.14 -18.58
N ASP A 181 -14.84 -30.59 -17.33
CA ASP A 181 -15.11 -29.77 -16.15
C ASP A 181 -14.14 -28.59 -16.04
N SER A 182 -14.69 -27.39 -15.85
CA SER A 182 -13.94 -26.17 -15.62
C SER A 182 -14.21 -25.64 -14.22
N THR A 183 -13.16 -25.36 -13.46
CA THR A 183 -13.27 -24.75 -12.12
C THR A 183 -12.20 -23.68 -11.97
N ALA A 184 -12.51 -22.62 -11.23
CA ALA A 184 -11.59 -21.55 -10.89
C ALA A 184 -11.89 -21.04 -9.47
N HIS A 185 -10.85 -20.81 -8.68
CA HIS A 185 -11.01 -20.29 -7.32
C HIS A 185 -9.85 -19.41 -6.87
N ILE A 186 -10.16 -18.43 -6.02
CA ILE A 186 -9.20 -17.60 -5.28
C ILE A 186 -9.63 -17.56 -3.81
N SER A 187 -8.66 -17.67 -2.90
CA SER A 187 -8.90 -17.69 -1.45
C SER A 187 -8.05 -16.70 -0.66
N VAL A 188 -6.96 -16.19 -1.25
CA VAL A 188 -6.12 -15.17 -0.63
C VAL A 188 -5.62 -14.19 -1.68
N VAL A 189 -5.70 -12.91 -1.36
CA VAL A 189 -4.98 -11.84 -2.05
C VAL A 189 -4.13 -11.12 -1.01
N GLN A 190 -2.81 -11.17 -1.17
CA GLN A 190 -1.87 -10.46 -0.31
C GLN A 190 -1.19 -9.36 -1.10
N GLN A 191 -0.99 -8.22 -0.47
CA GLN A 191 -0.28 -7.10 -1.04
C GLN A 191 0.78 -6.60 -0.05
N SER A 192 1.95 -6.21 -0.55
CA SER A 192 2.98 -5.53 0.25
C SER A 192 3.31 -4.15 -0.29
N PHE A 193 3.72 -3.27 0.62
CA PHE A 193 4.10 -1.88 0.35
C PHE A 193 5.52 -1.66 0.85
N HIS A 194 6.43 -1.43 -0.07
CA HIS A 194 7.84 -1.21 0.23
C HIS A 194 8.11 0.28 0.29
N GLN A 195 8.75 0.72 1.36
CA GLN A 195 8.99 2.13 1.61
C GLN A 195 10.45 2.52 1.48
N VAL A 196 10.66 3.78 1.10
CA VAL A 196 11.95 4.46 1.14
C VAL A 196 11.86 5.68 2.05
N VAL A 197 13.00 6.09 2.60
CA VAL A 197 13.10 7.33 3.36
C VAL A 197 12.82 8.50 2.41
N ASP A 198 11.94 9.39 2.84
CA ASP A 198 11.71 10.66 2.20
C ASP A 198 12.89 11.57 2.48
N ASN A 199 13.88 11.55 1.59
CA ASN A 199 14.95 12.53 1.58
C ASN A 199 14.33 13.87 1.15
N ALA A 200 13.68 14.56 2.07
CA ALA A 200 13.47 16.00 1.93
C ALA A 200 14.84 16.64 1.62
N PRO A 201 14.91 17.68 0.78
CA PRO A 201 16.18 18.35 0.52
C PRO A 201 16.80 18.72 1.86
N GLU A 202 18.02 18.23 2.13
CA GLU A 202 18.79 18.65 3.30
C GLU A 202 18.76 20.18 3.30
N ILE A 203 18.23 20.78 4.36
CA ILE A 203 18.49 22.20 4.60
C ILE A 203 20.00 22.27 4.77
N ASN A 204 20.70 22.65 3.70
CA ASN A 204 22.13 22.88 3.71
C ASN A 204 22.40 23.80 4.90
N ALA A 205 22.96 23.27 5.98
CA ALA A 205 23.24 24.05 7.19
C ALA A 205 24.15 25.27 6.87
N ASN A 206 24.86 25.23 5.74
CA ASN A 206 25.61 26.33 5.16
C ASN A 206 24.76 27.56 4.78
N LEU A 207 23.48 27.41 4.44
CA LEU A 207 22.58 28.54 4.16
C LEU A 207 22.17 29.26 5.46
N LEU A 208 21.96 28.51 6.55
CA LEU A 208 21.66 29.07 7.87
C LEU A 208 22.87 29.82 8.47
N VAL A 209 24.09 29.35 8.25
CA VAL A 209 25.31 30.05 8.67
C VAL A 209 25.51 31.36 7.89
N SER A 210 25.14 31.40 6.61
CA SER A 210 25.21 32.64 5.79
C SER A 210 24.16 33.68 6.21
N ALA A 211 22.93 33.27 6.50
CA ALA A 211 21.86 34.17 6.96
C ALA A 211 22.15 34.78 8.34
N VAL A 212 22.76 34.00 9.26
CA VAL A 212 23.18 34.49 10.58
C VAL A 212 24.41 35.41 10.47
N SER A 213 25.33 35.15 9.53
CA SER A 213 26.49 36.04 9.27
C SER A 213 26.09 37.39 8.66
N LEU A 214 25.07 37.43 7.80
CA LEU A 214 24.50 38.68 7.27
C LEU A 214 23.77 39.50 8.35
N LEU A 215 23.10 38.86 9.31
CA LEU A 215 22.47 39.56 10.43
C LEU A 215 23.51 40.15 11.41
N LEU A 216 24.61 39.44 11.69
CA LEU A 216 25.66 39.90 12.59
C LEU A 216 26.59 40.95 11.96
N GLY A 217 26.85 40.88 10.65
CA GLY A 217 27.60 41.90 9.92
C GLY A 217 26.88 43.26 9.85
N SER A 218 25.55 43.25 9.90
CA SER A 218 24.73 44.47 9.86
C SER A 218 24.73 45.25 11.19
N VAL A 219 24.99 44.59 12.32
CA VAL A 219 25.05 45.25 13.64
C VAL A 219 26.38 45.99 13.85
N ALA A 220 27.47 45.53 13.21
CA ALA A 220 28.78 46.18 13.32
C ALA A 220 28.86 47.53 12.58
N VAL A 221 28.04 47.75 11.56
CA VAL A 221 28.02 49.01 10.78
C VAL A 221 27.22 50.11 11.48
N LEU A 222 26.29 49.77 12.38
CA LEU A 222 25.40 50.76 13.02
C LEU A 222 26.01 51.43 14.28
N PHE A 223 27.08 50.87 14.86
CA PHE A 223 27.74 51.43 16.05
C PHE A 223 29.08 52.17 15.77
N GLY A 224 29.52 52.24 14.52
CA GLY A 224 30.83 52.81 14.14
C GLY A 224 30.88 54.33 13.87
N ARG A 225 29.78 55.09 14.00
CA ARG A 225 29.75 56.53 13.67
C ARG A 225 29.18 57.41 14.78
N LYS A 226 29.91 57.53 15.89
CA LYS A 226 29.87 58.73 16.75
C LYS A 226 31.30 59.16 17.10
N LYS A 227 31.91 59.95 16.22
CA LYS A 227 33.13 60.71 16.57
C LYS A 227 32.72 62.02 17.22
N PHE A 228 33.35 62.25 18.37
CA PHE A 228 33.36 63.45 19.20
C PHE A 228 33.65 64.72 18.38
N ALA A 229 32.85 65.76 18.62
CA ALA A 229 33.26 67.14 18.43
C ALA A 229 33.46 67.75 19.83
N VAL A 230 34.72 67.90 20.23
CA VAL A 230 35.12 68.75 21.37
C VAL A 230 35.58 70.07 20.74
N ASN A 231 34.79 71.12 20.89
CA ASN A 231 35.21 72.48 20.56
C ASN A 231 35.75 73.13 21.82
N ALA A 232 37.01 73.55 21.75
CA ALA A 232 37.66 74.41 22.73
C ALA A 232 37.53 75.87 22.28
N ALA A 233 36.96 76.71 23.15
CA ALA A 233 37.26 78.14 23.31
C ALA A 233 36.61 78.60 24.62
#